data_AF-A0A9E2YNJ5-F1
#
_entry.id   AF-A0A9E2YNJ5-F1
#
_cell.length_a   1.000
_cell.length_b   1.000
_cell.length_c   1.000
_cell.angle_alpha   90.00
_cell.angle_beta   90.00
_cell.angle_gamma   90.00
#
_symmetry.space_group_name_H-M   'P 1'
#
loop_
_entity.id
_entity.type
_entity.pdbx_description
1 polymer ?
#
loop_
_entity_poly.entity_id
_entity_poly.type
_entity_poly.pdbx_seq_one_letter_code
_entity_poly.pdbx_strand_id
1 'polypeptide(L)'
;LSEIKARINDPRVTVEVIASAPDPGMSRADTPLFAAIEKSIQRANPEAAVMPMLVPFGTDSIYLQRRGVVAYGFMPMVLDAATAATMHSDRERIPVSEFLKGIHVYYEVLRSDW
;
A
#
# COMPACT_ATOMS: atom_id res chain seq x y z
N LEU A 1 -10.58 5.64 -22.85
CA LEU A 1 -11.99 5.41 -23.29
C LEU A 1 -12.12 5.30 -24.81
N SER A 2 -11.57 6.24 -25.60
CA SER A 2 -11.57 6.18 -27.07
C SER A 2 -10.98 4.87 -27.62
N GLU A 3 -9.83 4.44 -27.09
CA GLU A 3 -9.19 3.19 -27.50
C GLU A 3 -10.06 1.95 -27.22
N ILE A 4 -10.64 1.85 -26.02
CA ILE A 4 -11.56 0.75 -25.64
C ILE A 4 -12.75 0.69 -26.61
N LYS A 5 -13.38 1.84 -26.89
CA LYS A 5 -14.51 1.93 -27.84
C LYS A 5 -14.09 1.48 -29.26
N ALA A 6 -12.92 1.92 -29.71
CA ALA A 6 -12.37 1.54 -31.01
C ALA A 6 -12.06 0.03 -31.12
N ARG A 7 -11.64 -0.61 -30.02
CA ARG A 7 -11.37 -2.06 -29.99
C ARG A 7 -12.65 -2.90 -29.98
N ILE A 8 -13.69 -2.43 -29.29
CA ILE A 8 -14.99 -3.12 -29.26
C ILE A 8 -15.69 -3.02 -30.63
N ASN A 9 -15.73 -1.82 -31.23
CA ASN A 9 -16.27 -1.56 -32.56
C ASN A 9 -17.67 -2.18 -32.84
N ASP A 10 -18.53 -2.25 -31.82
CA ASP A 10 -19.90 -2.74 -31.94
C ASP A 10 -20.87 -1.64 -31.47
N PRO A 11 -21.75 -1.11 -32.35
CA PRO A 11 -22.67 -0.04 -32.01
C PRO A 11 -23.75 -0.45 -31.00
N ARG A 12 -23.92 -1.74 -30.71
CA ARG A 12 -24.85 -2.24 -29.68
C ARG A 12 -24.26 -2.16 -28.27
N VAL A 13 -22.95 -1.97 -28.13
CA VAL A 13 -22.25 -1.91 -26.84
C VAL A 13 -22.03 -0.46 -26.42
N THR A 14 -22.55 -0.09 -25.25
CA THR A 14 -22.28 1.22 -24.63
C THR A 14 -21.16 1.08 -23.60
N VAL A 15 -20.19 1.99 -23.65
CA VAL A 15 -19.09 2.06 -22.68
C VAL A 15 -19.18 3.37 -21.92
N GLU A 16 -19.29 3.25 -20.61
CA GLU A 16 -19.34 4.36 -19.65
C GLU A 16 -18.24 4.21 -18.61
N VAL A 17 -17.67 5.33 -18.17
CA VAL A 17 -16.78 5.37 -17.02
C VAL A 17 -17.62 5.67 -15.79
N ILE A 18 -17.88 4.63 -14.98
CA ILE A 18 -18.71 4.76 -13.78
C ILE A 18 -17.93 5.29 -12.56
N ALA A 19 -16.61 5.15 -12.58
CA ALA A 19 -15.71 5.64 -11.55
C ALA A 19 -14.34 5.94 -12.16
N SER A 20 -13.75 7.06 -11.77
CA SER A 20 -12.34 7.37 -12.03
C SER A 20 -11.63 7.51 -10.70
N ALA A 21 -10.55 6.77 -10.53
CA ALA A 21 -9.68 6.98 -9.40
C ALA A 21 -9.03 8.37 -9.51
N PRO A 22 -8.87 9.07 -8.38
CA PRO A 22 -7.89 10.12 -8.27
C PRO A 22 -6.50 9.77 -8.81
N ASP A 23 -5.70 10.77 -9.17
CA ASP A 23 -4.25 10.62 -9.17
C ASP A 23 -3.64 11.72 -8.27
N PRO A 24 -3.32 11.42 -7.00
CA PRO A 24 -2.66 12.36 -6.09
C PRO A 24 -1.15 12.40 -6.32
N GLY A 25 -0.62 11.63 -7.28
CA GLY A 25 0.81 11.45 -7.47
C GLY A 25 1.42 10.47 -6.47
N MET A 26 2.76 10.49 -6.41
CA MET A 26 3.52 9.60 -5.53
C MET A 26 3.56 10.15 -4.10
N SER A 27 3.43 9.26 -3.10
CA SER A 27 3.73 9.60 -1.72
C SER A 27 5.19 10.08 -1.60
N ARG A 28 5.39 11.25 -0.99
CA ARG A 28 6.71 11.78 -0.71
C ARG A 28 7.45 10.90 0.29
N ALA A 29 8.74 10.64 0.08
CA ALA A 29 9.56 9.86 1.01
C ALA A 29 10.28 10.72 2.07
N ASP A 30 10.18 12.05 1.98
CA ASP A 30 10.85 13.02 2.85
C ASP A 30 9.88 13.62 3.86
N THR A 31 9.19 12.76 4.64
CA THR A 31 8.25 13.20 5.67
C THR A 31 8.65 12.68 7.06
N PRO A 32 8.22 13.35 8.15
CA PRO A 32 8.42 12.85 9.51
C PRO A 32 7.88 11.43 9.71
N LEU A 33 6.70 11.13 9.16
CA LEU A 33 6.09 9.81 9.23
C LEU A 33 6.93 8.74 8.51
N PHE A 34 7.47 9.04 7.33
CA PHE A 34 8.33 8.08 6.62
C PHE A 34 9.60 7.79 7.43
N ALA A 35 10.23 8.82 8.01
CA ALA A 35 11.41 8.65 8.87
C ALA A 35 11.09 7.87 10.16
N ALA A 36 9.89 8.02 10.72
CA ALA A 36 9.41 7.24 11.86
C ALA A 36 9.22 5.76 11.53
N ILE A 37 8.64 5.46 10.36
CA ILE A 37 8.51 4.11 9.82
C ILE A 37 9.90 3.49 9.64
N GLU A 38 10.82 4.19 8.97
CA GLU A 38 12.19 3.71 8.74
C GLU A 38 12.90 3.34 10.05
N LYS A 39 12.91 4.26 11.03
CA LYS A 39 13.53 4.01 12.34
C LYS A 39 12.91 2.83 13.08
N SER A 40 11.59 2.67 12.98
CA SER A 40 10.88 1.58 13.67
C SER A 40 11.18 0.23 13.04
N ILE A 41 11.28 0.17 11.71
CA ILE A 41 11.74 -1.02 10.98
C ILE A 41 13.18 -1.36 11.36
N GLN A 42 14.10 -0.39 11.32
CA GLN A 42 15.52 -0.60 11.62
C GLN A 42 15.76 -1.01 13.08
N ARG A 43 14.92 -0.56 14.03
CA ARG A 43 14.97 -1.04 15.42
C ARG A 43 14.60 -2.53 15.54
N ALA A 44 13.61 -2.97 14.78
CA ALA A 44 13.18 -4.37 14.78
C ALA A 44 14.11 -5.27 13.94
N ASN A 45 14.73 -4.72 12.90
CA ASN A 45 15.68 -5.40 12.02
C ASN A 45 16.77 -4.41 11.56
N PRO A 46 17.94 -4.37 12.24
CA PRO A 46 19.02 -3.42 11.93
C PRO A 46 19.61 -3.52 10.52
N GLU A 47 19.44 -4.65 9.84
CA GLU A 47 19.95 -4.87 8.47
C GLU A 47 18.91 -4.54 7.38
N ALA A 48 17.69 -4.16 7.77
CA ALA A 48 16.63 -3.87 6.82
C ALA A 48 16.89 -2.57 6.04
N ALA A 49 16.89 -2.67 4.71
CA ALA A 49 16.82 -1.51 3.83
C ALA A 49 15.36 -1.04 3.70
N VAL A 50 15.13 0.26 3.87
CA VAL A 50 13.80 0.88 3.72
C VAL A 50 13.81 1.74 2.47
N MET A 51 12.91 1.45 1.54
CA MET A 51 12.80 2.18 0.27
C MET A 51 11.33 2.35 -0.13
N PRO A 52 10.97 3.45 -0.80
CA PRO A 52 9.64 3.61 -1.38
C PRO A 52 9.35 2.52 -2.41
N MET A 53 8.13 1.98 -2.38
CA MET A 53 7.66 1.00 -3.36
C MET A 53 6.36 1.49 -3.99
N LEU A 54 6.30 1.44 -5.32
CA LEU A 54 5.05 1.62 -6.06
C LEU A 54 4.35 0.26 -6.19
N VAL A 55 3.07 0.21 -5.87
CA VAL A 55 2.24 -0.99 -6.08
C VAL A 55 1.22 -0.72 -7.18
N PRO A 56 0.89 -1.72 -8.01
CA PRO A 56 -0.12 -1.58 -9.06
C PRO A 56 -1.56 -1.70 -8.51
N PHE A 57 -1.71 -1.89 -7.19
CA PHE A 57 -3.00 -2.12 -6.53
C PHE A 57 -3.65 -0.80 -6.06
N GLY A 58 -4.97 -0.79 -5.98
CA GLY A 58 -5.72 0.32 -5.38
C GLY A 58 -5.61 0.30 -3.85
N THR A 59 -5.44 1.48 -3.24
CA THR A 59 -5.42 1.64 -1.77
C THR A 59 -6.16 2.92 -1.36
N ASP A 60 -6.63 2.97 -0.11
CA ASP A 60 -7.32 4.15 0.45
C ASP A 60 -6.43 5.38 0.59
N SER A 61 -5.11 5.20 0.58
CA SER A 61 -4.11 6.28 0.63
C SER A 61 -4.39 7.36 -0.41
N ILE A 62 -4.93 6.97 -1.57
CA ILE A 62 -5.23 7.88 -2.66
C ILE A 62 -6.25 8.97 -2.28
N TYR A 63 -7.23 8.61 -1.46
CA TYR A 63 -8.27 9.51 -0.98
C TYR A 63 -7.81 10.35 0.21
N LEU A 64 -6.92 9.80 1.05
CA LEU A 64 -6.29 10.51 2.16
C LEU A 64 -5.36 11.62 1.64
N GLN A 65 -4.52 11.30 0.66
CA GLN A 65 -3.58 12.26 0.06
C GLN A 65 -4.29 13.43 -0.61
N ARG A 66 -5.44 13.19 -1.26
CA ARG A 66 -6.29 14.26 -1.80
C ARG A 66 -6.78 15.26 -0.76
N ARG A 67 -6.83 14.86 0.51
CA ARG A 67 -7.20 15.74 1.63
C ARG A 67 -5.98 16.34 2.34
N GLY A 68 -4.79 16.20 1.76
CA GLY A 68 -3.53 16.69 2.33
C GLY A 68 -2.96 15.81 3.45
N VAL A 69 -3.47 14.59 3.63
CA VAL A 69 -2.98 13.66 4.66
C VAL A 69 -1.78 12.88 4.11
N VAL A 70 -0.68 12.86 4.86
CA VAL A 70 0.47 12.00 4.56
C VAL A 70 0.07 10.54 4.82
N ALA A 71 0.17 9.70 3.79
CA ALA A 71 -0.25 8.30 3.87
C ALA A 71 0.69 7.37 3.07
N TYR A 72 0.96 6.20 3.66
CA TYR A 72 1.78 5.13 3.08
C TYR A 72 1.07 3.79 3.24
N GLY A 73 1.18 2.92 2.23
CA GLY A 73 0.93 1.50 2.43
C GLY A 73 2.07 0.92 3.24
N PHE A 74 1.77 0.32 4.39
CA PHE A 74 2.78 -0.20 5.30
C PHE A 74 2.29 -1.49 5.93
N MET A 75 3.07 -2.57 5.78
CA MET A 75 2.80 -3.89 6.35
C MET A 75 4.10 -4.41 7.01
N PRO A 76 4.32 -4.19 8.31
CA PRO A 76 5.57 -4.53 9.00
C PRO A 76 5.68 -6.02 9.34
N MET A 77 5.48 -6.89 8.36
CA MET A 77 5.53 -8.35 8.49
C MET A 77 6.39 -8.93 7.38
N VAL A 78 7.24 -9.90 7.70
CA VAL A 78 8.03 -10.62 6.69
C VAL A 78 7.22 -11.81 6.21
N LEU A 79 6.67 -11.72 5.01
CA LEU A 79 5.90 -12.80 4.39
C LEU A 79 6.72 -13.47 3.29
N ASP A 80 6.73 -14.80 3.26
CA ASP A 80 7.22 -15.54 2.11
C ASP A 80 6.28 -15.38 0.90
N ALA A 81 6.79 -15.69 -0.29
CA ALA A 81 6.03 -15.53 -1.53
C ALA A 81 4.76 -16.41 -1.56
N ALA A 82 4.81 -17.60 -0.96
CA ALA A 82 3.66 -18.52 -0.92
C ALA A 82 2.52 -17.99 -0.05
N THR A 83 2.86 -17.32 1.06
CA THR A 83 1.91 -16.68 1.96
C THR A 83 1.36 -15.41 1.32
N ALA A 84 2.22 -14.56 0.75
CA ALA A 84 1.79 -13.35 0.05
C ALA A 84 0.84 -13.67 -1.12
N ALA A 85 1.07 -14.77 -1.85
CA ALA A 85 0.21 -15.23 -2.94
C ALA A 85 -1.19 -15.70 -2.47
N THR A 86 -1.43 -15.84 -1.16
CA THR A 86 -2.75 -16.21 -0.63
C THR A 86 -3.68 -15.00 -0.40
N MET A 87 -3.18 -13.77 -0.59
CA MET A 87 -4.00 -12.56 -0.53
C MET A 87 -5.18 -12.66 -1.51
N HIS A 88 -6.40 -12.37 -1.04
CA HIS A 88 -7.66 -12.50 -1.79
C HIS A 88 -8.07 -13.95 -2.16
N SER A 89 -7.42 -14.97 -1.59
CA SER A 89 -7.82 -16.38 -1.77
C SER A 89 -8.68 -16.90 -0.61
N ASP A 90 -9.27 -18.08 -0.78
CA ASP A 90 -9.98 -18.83 0.27
C ASP A 90 -9.05 -19.29 1.41
N ARG A 91 -7.73 -19.24 1.20
CA ARG A 91 -6.71 -19.65 2.17
C ARG A 91 -5.80 -18.50 2.61
N GLU A 92 -6.32 -17.28 2.52
CA GLU A 92 -5.65 -16.07 3.01
C GLU A 92 -5.24 -16.26 4.48
N ARG A 93 -3.95 -16.10 4.77
CA ARG A 93 -3.38 -16.29 6.10
C ARG A 93 -2.09 -15.51 6.26
N ILE A 94 -1.68 -15.32 7.51
CA ILE A 94 -0.38 -14.77 7.90
C ILE A 94 0.20 -15.57 9.07
N PRO A 95 1.54 -15.64 9.24
CA PRO A 95 2.14 -16.28 10.40
C PRO A 95 1.84 -15.46 11.66
N VAL A 96 1.37 -16.12 12.71
CA VAL A 96 1.08 -15.46 14.00
C VAL A 96 2.31 -14.75 14.57
N SER A 97 3.50 -15.35 14.40
CA SER A 97 4.77 -14.74 14.83
C SER A 97 5.05 -13.42 14.12
N GLU A 98 4.77 -13.33 12.82
CA GLU A 98 5.00 -12.11 12.04
C GLU A 98 3.95 -11.06 12.34
N PHE A 99 2.70 -11.48 12.53
CA PHE A 99 1.63 -10.59 13.00
C PHE A 99 1.98 -9.91 14.33
N LEU A 100 2.44 -10.69 15.31
CA LEU A 100 2.83 -10.16 16.62
C LEU A 100 4.04 -9.20 16.51
N LYS A 101 5.04 -9.52 15.70
CA LYS A 101 6.17 -8.59 15.43
C LYS A 101 5.69 -7.30 14.77
N GLY A 102 4.80 -7.42 13.77
CA GLY A 102 4.27 -6.28 13.05
C GLY A 102 3.48 -5.32 13.93
N ILE A 103 2.68 -5.84 14.88
CA ILE A 103 2.01 -5.02 15.88
C ILE A 103 3.01 -4.18 16.68
N HIS A 104 4.14 -4.76 17.10
CA HIS A 104 5.15 -4.01 17.84
C HIS A 104 5.75 -2.90 16.98
N VAL A 105 6.07 -3.16 15.71
CA VAL A 105 6.60 -2.13 14.80
C VAL A 105 5.57 -1.01 14.57
N TYR A 106 4.29 -1.32 14.38
CA TYR A 106 3.25 -0.30 14.31
C TYR A 106 3.18 0.54 15.59
N TYR A 107 3.24 -0.11 16.75
CA TYR A 107 3.24 0.58 18.04
C TYR A 107 4.45 1.53 18.14
N GLU A 108 5.64 1.10 17.73
CA GLU A 108 6.84 1.94 17.72
C GLU A 108 6.70 3.18 16.83
N VAL A 109 6.04 3.05 15.67
CA VAL A 109 5.73 4.19 14.80
C VAL A 109 4.75 5.13 15.50
N LEU A 110 3.64 4.61 16.04
CA LEU A 110 2.59 5.42 16.65
C LEU A 110 3.06 6.18 17.91
N ARG A 111 3.98 5.60 18.70
CA ARG A 111 4.54 6.29 19.87
C ARG A 111 5.70 7.23 19.57
N SER A 112 6.17 7.26 18.31
CA SER A 112 7.24 8.18 17.95
C SER A 112 6.66 9.58 17.76
N ASP A 113 7.41 10.60 18.13
CA ASP A 113 6.95 12.00 18.15
C ASP A 113 6.90 12.65 16.75
N TRP A 114 6.38 11.94 15.73
CA TRP A 114 6.28 12.44 14.36
C TRP A 114 5.05 13.33 14.11
#